data_AF-A0A0N1P026-F1
#
_entry.id   AF-A0A0N1P026-F1
#
_cell.length_a   1.000
_cell.length_b   1.000
_cell.length_c   1.000
_cell.angle_alpha   90.00
_cell.angle_beta   90.00
_cell.angle_gamma   90.00
#
_symmetry.space_group_name_H-M   'P 1'
#
loop_
_entity.id
_entity.type
_entity.pdbx_description
1 polymer ?
#
loop_
_entity_poly.entity_id
_entity_poly.type
_entity_poly.pdbx_seq_one_letter_code
_entity_poly.pdbx_strand_id
1 'polypeptide(L)'
;MGMTYAELSIFGRLRKVHKLGVWGMYERLVHLWGQPAPVDTHTTATEPDPSSSTPPEPAPPNPNKIEGRGLSARAVYEKVRRFYYYFNVNRHKATILPPGLHLEEYSPEDNRYDLRPFLYPPMAGSWPIEKIEAHVQALEERERKREKEGEKKGEDEPEAAPAVRA
;
A
#
# COMPACT_ATOMS: atom_id res chain seq x y z
N MET A 1 -2.36 -11.14 -10.60
CA MET A 1 -2.90 -9.93 -9.93
C MET A 1 -1.88 -8.79 -9.82
N GLY A 2 -0.57 -9.05 -9.88
CA GLY A 2 0.45 -7.98 -9.82
C GLY A 2 0.58 -7.33 -8.44
N MET A 3 0.23 -8.08 -7.38
CA MET A 3 0.27 -7.70 -5.97
C MET A 3 0.69 -8.92 -5.15
N THR A 4 1.37 -8.71 -4.03
CA THR A 4 1.79 -9.81 -3.13
C THR A 4 0.62 -10.31 -2.29
N TYR A 5 0.73 -11.51 -1.72
CA TYR A 5 -0.29 -12.02 -0.81
C TYR A 5 -0.41 -11.20 0.48
N ALA A 6 0.70 -10.62 0.96
CA ALA A 6 0.68 -9.72 2.12
C ALA A 6 -0.13 -8.46 1.82
N GLU A 7 0.07 -7.86 0.63
CA GLU A 7 -0.73 -6.74 0.15
C GLU A 7 -2.21 -7.12 0.02
N LEU A 8 -2.50 -8.31 -0.52
CA LEU A 8 -3.86 -8.82 -0.68
C LEU A 8 -4.59 -8.97 0.66
N SER A 9 -3.91 -9.45 1.70
CA SER A 9 -4.49 -9.54 3.04
C SER A 9 -4.80 -8.15 3.64
N ILE A 10 -3.98 -7.14 3.36
CA ILE A 10 -4.29 -5.75 3.75
C ILE A 10 -5.55 -5.27 3.02
N PHE A 11 -5.65 -5.48 1.70
CA PHE A 11 -6.84 -5.11 0.93
C PHE A 11 -8.11 -5.81 1.42
N GLY A 12 -8.01 -7.11 1.75
CA GLY A 12 -9.12 -7.90 2.31
C GLY A 12 -9.64 -7.32 3.62
N ARG A 13 -8.73 -7.01 4.56
CA ARG A 13 -9.07 -6.39 5.85
C ARG A 13 -9.66 -4.99 5.67
N LEU A 14 -9.07 -4.14 4.84
CA LEU A 14 -9.58 -2.79 4.57
C LEU A 14 -11.01 -2.83 3.98
N ARG A 15 -11.28 -3.76 3.06
CA ARG A 15 -12.61 -3.93 2.46
C ARG A 15 -13.65 -4.45 3.45
N LYS A 16 -13.33 -5.54 4.16
CA LYS A 16 -14.33 -6.30 4.92
C LYS A 16 -14.39 -5.91 6.40
N VAL A 17 -13.26 -5.67 7.05
CA VAL A 17 -13.23 -5.29 8.47
C VAL A 17 -13.49 -3.80 8.62
N HIS A 18 -12.68 -2.97 7.93
CA HIS A 18 -12.81 -1.51 8.00
C HIS A 18 -13.92 -0.91 7.11
N LYS A 19 -14.64 -1.75 6.36
CA LYS A 19 -15.77 -1.35 5.49
C LYS A 19 -15.43 -0.26 4.47
N LEU A 20 -14.17 -0.20 4.03
CA LEU A 20 -13.73 0.84 3.10
C LEU A 20 -14.10 0.50 1.65
N GLY A 21 -14.61 1.51 0.94
CA GLY A 21 -14.76 1.49 -0.52
C GLY A 21 -13.46 1.90 -1.23
N VAL A 22 -13.53 2.08 -2.55
CA VAL A 22 -12.36 2.41 -3.39
C VAL A 22 -11.62 3.67 -2.90
N TRP A 23 -12.36 4.76 -2.65
CA TRP A 23 -11.79 6.01 -2.13
C TRP A 23 -11.17 5.84 -0.74
N GLY A 24 -11.94 5.31 0.22
CA GLY A 24 -11.47 5.20 1.61
C GLY A 24 -10.28 4.25 1.74
N MET A 25 -10.22 3.20 0.92
CA MET A 25 -9.09 2.30 0.85
C MET A 25 -7.84 3.01 0.32
N TYR A 26 -7.98 3.79 -0.74
CA TYR A 26 -6.89 4.61 -1.29
C TYR A 26 -6.36 5.61 -0.26
N GLU A 27 -7.24 6.40 0.37
CA GLU A 27 -6.87 7.39 1.38
C GLU A 27 -6.10 6.75 2.54
N ARG A 28 -6.61 5.63 3.06
CA ARG A 28 -5.93 4.91 4.15
C ARG A 28 -4.57 4.37 3.73
N LEU A 29 -4.46 3.83 2.53
CA LEU A 29 -3.19 3.28 2.03
C LEU A 29 -2.16 4.36 1.73
N VAL A 30 -2.55 5.52 1.21
CA VAL A 30 -1.63 6.65 1.01
C VAL A 30 -0.97 7.04 2.33
N HIS A 31 -1.73 7.07 3.43
CA HIS A 31 -1.16 7.34 4.75
C HIS A 31 -0.27 6.22 5.29
N LEU A 32 -0.65 4.95 5.11
CA LEU A 32 0.11 3.80 5.63
C LEU A 32 1.40 3.55 4.84
N TRP A 33 1.33 3.70 3.52
CA TRP A 33 2.42 3.40 2.59
C TRP A 33 3.27 4.63 2.25
N GLY A 34 2.77 5.85 2.47
CA GLY A 34 3.57 7.08 2.30
C GLY A 34 4.61 7.30 3.40
N GLN A 35 4.49 6.62 4.55
CA GLN A 35 5.47 6.74 5.62
C GLN A 35 6.74 5.93 5.28
N PRO A 36 7.95 6.52 5.40
CA PRO A 36 9.19 5.77 5.24
C PRO A 36 9.22 4.61 6.24
N ALA A 37 9.89 3.52 5.87
CA ALA A 37 10.04 2.38 6.76
C ALA A 37 10.66 2.83 8.08
N PRO A 38 10.16 2.36 9.24
CA PRO A 38 10.90 2.50 10.49
C PRO A 38 12.29 1.90 10.27
N VAL A 39 13.33 2.65 10.60
CA VAL A 39 14.69 2.11 10.61
C VAL A 39 14.69 0.97 11.64
N ASP A 40 14.91 -0.26 11.19
CA ASP A 40 14.91 -1.44 12.05
C ASP A 40 16.06 -1.33 13.07
N THR A 41 15.77 -0.84 14.28
CA THR A 41 16.75 -0.66 15.36
C THR A 41 17.08 -1.95 16.13
N HIS A 42 16.58 -3.11 15.69
CA HIS A 42 16.74 -4.39 16.40
C HIS A 42 17.46 -5.50 15.64
N THR A 43 18.10 -5.20 14.51
CA THR A 43 19.11 -6.12 13.95
C THR A 43 20.49 -5.77 14.53
N THR A 44 20.69 -6.03 15.82
CA THR A 44 22.04 -6.38 16.29
C THR A 44 22.37 -7.69 15.59
N ALA A 45 23.26 -7.60 14.60
CA ALA A 45 23.91 -8.75 14.00
C ALA A 45 24.49 -9.61 15.14
N THR A 46 23.77 -10.67 15.49
CA THR A 46 24.41 -11.81 16.15
C THR A 46 25.28 -12.41 15.06
N GLU A 47 26.59 -12.24 15.19
CA GLU A 47 27.54 -12.89 14.31
C GLU A 47 27.26 -14.41 14.27
N PRO A 48 27.36 -15.05 13.10
CA PRO A 48 27.07 -16.48 12.98
C PRO A 48 28.14 -17.30 13.71
N ASP A 49 27.71 -18.08 14.70
CA ASP A 49 28.53 -19.11 15.34
C ASP A 49 29.08 -20.10 14.28
N PRO A 50 30.40 -20.31 14.20
CA PRO A 50 31.05 -21.06 13.11
C PRO A 50 30.84 -22.59 13.15
N SER A 51 29.83 -23.13 13.85
CA SER A 51 29.72 -24.58 14.10
C SER A 51 28.43 -25.28 13.64
N SER A 52 27.42 -24.58 13.12
CA SER A 52 26.17 -25.25 12.69
C SER A 52 26.09 -25.44 11.16
N SER A 53 26.20 -26.68 10.69
CA SER A 53 26.11 -27.08 9.27
C SER A 53 24.68 -27.12 8.70
N THR A 54 23.75 -26.33 9.24
CA THR A 54 22.34 -26.34 8.82
C THR A 54 22.09 -25.20 7.83
N PRO A 55 21.47 -25.44 6.66
CA PRO A 55 21.07 -24.37 5.75
C PRO A 55 20.23 -23.32 6.49
N PRO A 56 20.43 -22.01 6.25
CA PRO A 56 19.70 -20.97 6.96
C PRO A 56 18.21 -21.14 6.68
N GLU A 57 17.45 -21.47 7.73
CA GLU A 57 16.00 -21.45 7.72
C GLU A 57 15.55 -20.06 7.26
N PRO A 58 14.62 -19.94 6.29
CA PRO A 58 14.17 -18.62 5.85
C PRO A 58 13.63 -17.88 7.07
N ALA A 59 14.24 -16.73 7.37
CA ALA A 59 13.90 -15.94 8.55
C ALA A 59 12.37 -15.81 8.65
N PRO A 60 11.78 -16.07 9.84
CA PRO A 60 10.34 -16.00 10.01
C PRO A 60 9.87 -14.63 9.53
N PRO A 61 8.81 -14.56 8.71
CA PRO A 61 8.33 -13.30 8.15
C PRO A 61 8.07 -12.35 9.33
N ASN A 62 8.85 -11.27 9.41
CA ASN A 62 8.73 -10.32 10.51
C ASN A 62 7.27 -9.84 10.57
N PRO A 63 6.55 -10.08 11.68
CA PRO A 63 5.11 -9.77 11.78
C PRO A 63 4.82 -8.27 11.58
N ASN A 64 5.83 -7.41 11.73
CA ASN A 64 5.73 -5.97 11.57
C ASN A 64 6.21 -5.46 10.21
N LYS A 65 6.63 -6.34 9.29
CA LYS A 65 7.02 -5.94 7.93
C LYS A 65 5.77 -5.56 7.14
N ILE A 66 5.47 -4.27 7.10
CA ILE A 66 4.43 -3.73 6.23
C ILE A 66 4.99 -3.66 4.81
N GLU A 67 4.62 -4.63 3.96
CA GLU A 67 4.93 -4.57 2.54
C GLU A 67 4.22 -3.37 1.89
N GLY A 68 4.94 -2.66 1.02
CA GLY A 68 4.43 -1.49 0.30
C GLY A 68 4.72 -0.12 0.92
N ARG A 69 5.61 0.01 1.92
CA ARG A 69 6.06 1.34 2.38
C ARG A 69 6.92 2.05 1.31
N GLY A 70 6.82 3.37 1.27
CA GLY A 70 7.52 4.25 0.32
C GLY A 70 6.88 4.36 -1.07
N LEU A 71 5.65 3.88 -1.28
CA LEU A 71 5.01 3.99 -2.59
C LEU A 71 4.46 5.40 -2.86
N SER A 72 4.69 5.90 -4.08
CA SER A 72 4.01 7.10 -4.60
C SER A 72 2.50 6.91 -4.63
N ALA A 73 1.75 7.99 -4.39
CA ALA A 73 0.29 8.01 -4.45
C ALA A 73 -0.27 7.40 -5.76
N ARG A 74 0.42 7.62 -6.89
CA ARG A 74 0.04 7.03 -8.19
C ARG A 74 0.14 5.52 -8.19
N ALA A 75 1.19 4.96 -7.61
CA ALA A 75 1.38 3.52 -7.53
C ALA A 75 0.36 2.87 -6.59
N VAL A 76 0.00 3.55 -5.49
CA VAL A 76 -1.08 3.11 -4.60
C VAL A 76 -2.42 3.06 -5.35
N TYR A 77 -2.74 4.13 -6.10
CA TYR A 77 -3.95 4.18 -6.92
C TYR A 77 -4.03 3.01 -7.91
N GLU A 78 -2.96 2.73 -8.65
CA GLU A 78 -2.92 1.62 -9.61
C GLU A 78 -3.19 0.26 -8.95
N LYS A 79 -2.65 0.02 -7.75
CA LYS A 79 -2.93 -1.22 -6.99
C LYS A 79 -4.39 -1.30 -6.55
N VAL A 80 -4.92 -0.24 -5.96
CA VAL A 80 -6.33 -0.18 -5.52
C VAL A 80 -7.27 -0.39 -6.71
N ARG A 81 -6.99 0.26 -7.85
CA ARG A 81 -7.75 0.13 -9.08
C ARG A 81 -7.75 -1.32 -9.59
N ARG A 82 -6.58 -1.95 -9.65
CA ARG A 82 -6.46 -3.36 -10.09
C ARG A 82 -7.18 -4.31 -9.14
N PHE A 83 -7.07 -4.10 -7.82
CA PHE A 83 -7.75 -4.92 -6.82
C PHE A 83 -9.27 -4.91 -7.05
N TYR A 84 -9.89 -3.73 -7.10
CA TYR A 84 -11.34 -3.65 -7.31
C TYR A 84 -11.77 -4.10 -8.70
N TYR A 85 -10.95 -3.88 -9.74
CA TYR A 85 -11.23 -4.41 -11.07
C TYR A 85 -11.35 -5.94 -11.05
N TYR A 86 -10.33 -6.65 -10.54
CA TYR A 86 -10.36 -8.10 -10.48
C TYR A 86 -11.40 -8.63 -9.49
N PHE A 87 -11.65 -7.92 -8.39
CA PHE A 87 -12.69 -8.25 -7.43
C PHE A 87 -14.08 -8.21 -8.09
N ASN A 88 -14.40 -7.13 -8.80
CA ASN A 88 -15.69 -6.95 -9.46
C ASN A 88 -15.90 -7.97 -10.58
N VAL A 89 -14.89 -8.16 -11.44
CA VAL A 89 -14.97 -9.10 -12.56
C VAL A 89 -15.16 -10.53 -12.08
N ASN A 90 -14.49 -10.93 -10.99
CA ASN A 90 -14.53 -12.30 -10.49
C ASN A 90 -15.57 -12.52 -9.40
N ARG A 91 -16.41 -11.53 -9.05
CA ARG A 91 -17.33 -11.69 -7.90
C ARG A 91 -18.35 -12.82 -8.11
N HIS A 92 -18.82 -13.02 -9.33
CA HIS A 92 -19.69 -14.14 -9.69
C HIS A 92 -19.09 -15.53 -9.37
N LYS A 93 -17.77 -15.66 -9.27
CA LYS A 93 -17.16 -16.94 -8.85
C LYS A 93 -17.41 -17.23 -7.38
N ALA A 94 -17.66 -16.21 -6.56
CA ALA A 94 -17.91 -16.39 -5.14
C ALA A 94 -19.27 -17.02 -4.82
N THR A 95 -20.24 -16.91 -5.74
CA THR A 95 -21.60 -17.46 -5.55
C THR A 95 -21.64 -18.99 -5.68
N ILE A 96 -20.67 -19.57 -6.37
CA ILE A 96 -20.56 -21.02 -6.63
C ILE A 96 -19.37 -21.66 -5.88
N LEU A 97 -18.73 -20.92 -4.98
CA LEU A 97 -17.62 -21.46 -4.19
C LEU A 97 -18.14 -22.56 -3.25
N PRO A 98 -17.44 -23.70 -3.14
CA PRO A 98 -17.75 -24.70 -2.13
C PRO A 98 -17.74 -24.09 -0.73
N PRO A 99 -18.60 -24.56 0.17
CA PRO A 99 -18.62 -24.08 1.55
C PRO A 99 -17.25 -24.34 2.20
N GLY A 100 -16.64 -23.28 2.73
CA GLY A 100 -15.37 -23.33 3.44
C GLY A 100 -15.54 -23.13 4.94
N LEU A 101 -14.55 -23.60 5.72
CA LEU A 101 -14.48 -23.29 7.14
C LEU A 101 -14.25 -21.79 7.36
N HIS A 102 -15.01 -21.19 8.27
CA HIS A 102 -14.82 -19.80 8.63
C HIS A 102 -13.66 -19.68 9.64
N LEU A 103 -12.53 -19.11 9.20
CA LEU A 103 -11.33 -18.89 10.03
C LEU A 103 -10.97 -17.41 10.19
N GLU A 104 -11.28 -16.59 9.19
CA GLU A 104 -10.83 -15.20 9.10
C GLU A 104 -12.01 -14.22 9.05
N GLU A 105 -11.88 -13.10 9.77
CA GLU A 105 -12.90 -12.04 9.84
C GLU A 105 -13.07 -11.28 8.52
N TYR A 106 -12.16 -11.44 7.57
CA TYR A 106 -12.23 -10.79 6.26
C TYR A 106 -12.66 -11.74 5.13
N SER A 107 -13.27 -12.88 5.47
CA SER A 107 -13.72 -13.88 4.49
C SER A 107 -14.65 -13.27 3.43
N PRO A 108 -14.45 -13.59 2.13
CA PRO A 108 -15.29 -13.10 1.03
C PRO A 108 -16.51 -13.98 0.71
N GLU A 109 -16.82 -14.95 1.56
CA GLU A 109 -17.88 -15.97 1.39
C GLU A 109 -19.28 -15.35 1.23
N ASP A 110 -19.99 -15.72 0.17
CA ASP A 110 -21.20 -15.02 -0.29
C ASP A 110 -22.52 -15.69 0.14
N ASN A 111 -22.51 -16.90 0.72
CA ASN A 111 -23.75 -17.55 1.18
C ASN A 111 -24.22 -17.03 2.53
N ARG A 112 -23.31 -16.61 3.41
CA ARG A 112 -23.65 -16.19 4.78
C ARG A 112 -22.92 -14.95 5.26
N TYR A 113 -21.62 -14.82 4.98
CA TYR A 113 -20.78 -13.85 5.69
C TYR A 113 -20.63 -12.49 5.00
N ASP A 114 -20.48 -12.44 3.68
CA ASP A 114 -20.22 -11.23 2.89
C ASP A 114 -21.20 -11.08 1.73
N LEU A 115 -22.50 -10.99 2.05
CA LEU A 115 -23.57 -10.78 1.07
C LEU A 115 -23.33 -9.52 0.24
N ARG A 116 -23.06 -9.68 -1.06
CA ARG A 116 -22.83 -8.56 -1.99
C ARG A 116 -23.41 -8.85 -3.38
N PRO A 117 -23.70 -7.80 -4.17
CA PRO A 117 -24.01 -7.99 -5.58
C PRO A 117 -22.86 -8.72 -6.29
N PHE A 118 -23.18 -9.63 -7.19
CA PHE A 118 -22.19 -10.34 -8.01
C PHE A 118 -21.99 -9.71 -9.39
N LEU A 119 -22.94 -8.88 -9.85
CA LEU A 119 -22.85 -8.12 -11.09
C LEU A 119 -22.56 -6.64 -10.77
N TYR A 120 -21.29 -6.25 -10.94
CA TYR A 120 -20.86 -4.86 -10.75
C TYR A 120 -20.80 -4.11 -12.09
N PRO A 121 -21.12 -2.80 -12.10
CA PRO A 121 -20.90 -1.98 -13.29
C PRO A 121 -19.39 -1.81 -13.56
N PRO A 122 -19.01 -1.47 -14.81
CA PRO A 122 -17.65 -1.08 -15.13
C PRO A 122 -17.17 0.06 -14.22
N MET A 123 -15.92 -0.04 -13.74
CA MET A 123 -15.38 0.95 -12.81
C MET A 123 -14.91 2.22 -13.52
N ALA A 124 -14.63 2.16 -14.82
CA ALA A 124 -14.24 3.31 -15.62
C ALA A 124 -15.38 4.35 -15.68
N GLY A 125 -15.06 5.61 -15.44
CA GLY A 125 -16.06 6.70 -15.37
C GLY A 125 -16.91 6.68 -14.09
N SER A 126 -16.51 5.91 -13.08
CA SER A 126 -17.15 5.99 -11.76
C SER A 126 -16.58 7.15 -10.96
N TRP A 127 -17.47 7.88 -10.26
CA TRP A 127 -17.11 9.00 -9.38
C TRP A 127 -15.93 8.71 -8.42
N PRO A 128 -15.81 7.51 -7.79
CA PRO A 128 -14.67 7.23 -6.93
C PRO A 128 -13.32 7.24 -7.66
N ILE A 129 -13.27 6.77 -8.91
CA ILE A 129 -12.02 6.77 -9.69
C ILE A 129 -11.64 8.20 -10.05
N GLU A 130 -12.58 8.98 -10.59
CA GLU A 130 -12.35 10.37 -10.99
C GLU A 130 -11.86 11.20 -9.79
N LYS A 131 -12.46 10.99 -8.62
CA LYS A 131 -12.04 11.64 -7.38
C LYS A 131 -10.61 11.27 -6.98
N ILE A 132 -10.22 10.00 -7.11
CA ILE A 132 -8.85 9.57 -6.82
C ILE A 132 -7.88 10.19 -7.81
N GLU A 133 -8.20 10.22 -9.10
CA GLU A 133 -7.34 10.81 -10.13
C GLU A 133 -7.12 12.30 -9.88
N ALA A 134 -8.17 13.06 -9.55
CA ALA A 134 -8.05 14.46 -9.16
C ALA A 134 -7.17 14.64 -7.90
N HIS A 135 -7.30 13.75 -6.91
CA HIS A 135 -6.47 13.79 -5.70
C HIS A 135 -4.99 13.47 -5.98
N VAL A 136 -4.72 12.48 -6.83
CA VAL A 136 -3.35 12.14 -7.25
C VAL A 136 -2.71 13.32 -7.98
N GLN A 137 -3.41 13.94 -8.93
CA GLN A 137 -2.93 15.14 -9.63
C GLN A 137 -2.60 16.27 -8.66
N ALA A 138 -3.47 16.53 -7.69
CA ALA A 138 -3.24 17.56 -6.68
C ALA A 138 -2.02 17.26 -5.79
N LEU A 139 -1.72 15.98 -5.50
CA LEU A 139 -0.52 15.59 -4.75
C LEU A 139 0.75 15.77 -5.60
N GLU A 140 0.73 15.34 -6.85
CA GLU A 140 1.85 15.51 -7.79
C GLU A 140 2.19 16.99 -8.01
N GLU A 141 1.17 17.86 -8.11
CA GLU A 141 1.38 19.32 -8.19
C GLU A 141 2.00 19.90 -6.92
N ARG A 142 1.63 19.40 -5.74
CA ARG A 142 2.20 19.83 -4.45
C ARG A 142 3.65 19.38 -4.30
N GLU A 143 3.97 18.16 -4.73
CA GLU A 143 5.34 17.64 -4.78
C GLU A 143 6.20 18.52 -5.68
N ARG A 144 5.75 18.82 -6.90
CA ARG A 144 6.46 19.72 -7.84
C ARG A 144 6.63 21.15 -7.30
N LYS A 145 5.68 21.67 -6.52
CA LYS A 145 5.82 22.99 -5.88
C LYS A 145 6.88 22.98 -4.77
N ARG A 146 6.90 21.93 -3.94
CA ARG A 146 7.91 21.75 -2.88
C ARG A 146 9.32 21.62 -3.43
N GLU A 147 9.49 20.91 -4.54
CA GLU A 147 10.78 20.79 -5.22
C GLU A 147 11.30 22.15 -5.70
N LYS A 148 10.44 22.95 -6.36
CA LYS A 148 10.79 24.31 -6.81
C LYS A 148 11.12 25.28 -5.68
N GLU A 149 10.43 25.17 -4.55
CA GLU A 149 10.71 25.98 -3.35
C GLU A 149 12.02 25.56 -2.67
N GLY A 150 12.34 24.25 -2.67
CA GLY A 150 13.61 23.75 -2.16
C GLY A 150 14.81 24.22 -2.98
N GLU A 151 14.66 24.26 -4.32
CA GLU A 151 15.70 24.71 -5.25
C GLU A 151 15.99 26.22 -5.10
N LYS A 152 14.95 27.05 -5.02
CA LYS A 152 15.10 28.49 -4.74
C LYS A 152 15.80 28.78 -3.42
N LYS A 153 15.55 27.97 -2.40
CA LYS A 153 16.15 28.15 -1.07
C LYS A 153 17.63 27.77 -1.02
N GLY A 154 18.10 26.94 -1.96
CA GLY A 154 19.52 26.60 -2.13
C GLY A 154 20.32 27.64 -2.91
N GLU A 155 19.65 28.43 -3.78
CA GLU A 155 20.28 29.53 -4.52
C GLU A 155 20.43 30.82 -3.68
N ASP A 156 19.61 31.00 -2.65
CA ASP A 156 19.60 32.18 -1.76
C ASP A 156 20.55 32.08 -0.54
N GLU A 157 21.31 30.98 -0.34
CA GLU A 157 22.41 30.95 0.64
C GLU A 157 23.71 31.46 -0.01
N PRO A 158 24.11 32.74 0.18
CA PRO A 158 25.38 33.22 -0.36
C PRO A 158 26.55 32.48 0.28
N GLU A 159 27.40 31.95 -0.59
CA GLU A 159 28.74 31.41 -0.34
C GLU A 159 29.43 32.20 0.79
N ALA A 160 29.48 31.61 1.99
CA ALA A 160 30.18 32.19 3.13
C ALA A 160 31.65 32.36 2.77
N ALA A 161 32.03 33.62 2.53
CA ALA A 161 33.37 34.03 2.14
C ALA A 161 34.45 33.35 3.01
N PRO A 162 35.54 32.83 2.42
CA PRO A 162 36.60 32.19 3.19
C PRO A 162 37.23 33.23 4.11
N ALA A 163 37.12 33.00 5.43
CA ALA A 163 37.76 33.82 6.46
C ALA A 163 39.29 33.76 6.27
N VAL A 164 39.86 34.80 5.65
CA VAL A 164 41.30 35.04 5.59
C VAL A 164 41.76 35.35 7.02
N ARG A 165 42.42 34.38 7.67
CA ARG A 165 43.15 34.60 8.92
C ARG A 165 44.46 35.31 8.58
N ALA A 166 44.58 36.54 9.09
CA ALA A 166 45.83 37.33 9.11
C ALA A 166 46.78 36.81 10.19
#